data_AF-A0A976HFY8-F1
#
_entry.id   AF-A0A976HFY8-F1
#
_cell.length_a   1.000
_cell.length_b   1.000
_cell.length_c   1.000
_cell.angle_alpha   90.00
_cell.angle_beta   90.00
_cell.angle_gamma   90.00
#
_symmetry.space_group_name_H-M   'P 1'
#
loop_
_entity.id
_entity.type
_entity.pdbx_description
1 polymer ?
#
loop_
_entity_poly.entity_id
_entity_poly.type
_entity_poly.pdbx_seq_one_letter_code
_entity_poly.pdbx_strand_id
1 'polypeptide(L)'
;MANTLDEVVEEYLALQRELMAIVAATYPNELRSELLLDMPKNGRVFIREDCWLYRRHGTGLKFTRERDGAVVDVAVNVLSAQVFDAHRLSQYLESAFNVEVFERALTLQLEEMVALGYLTHSKRALHGFELSDGRIDDEGKSS
;
A
#
# COMPACT_ATOMS: atom_id res chain seq x y z
N MET A 1 -3.20 -8.41 -21.51
CA MET A 1 -2.88 -6.98 -21.58
C MET A 1 -1.96 -6.69 -20.41
N ALA A 2 -0.86 -5.98 -20.59
CA ALA A 2 -0.02 -5.57 -19.48
C ALA A 2 -0.74 -4.42 -18.75
N ASN A 3 -0.90 -4.51 -17.44
CA ASN A 3 -1.47 -3.42 -16.65
C ASN A 3 -0.53 -2.22 -16.72
N THR A 4 -1.10 -1.03 -16.82
CA THR A 4 -0.38 0.24 -16.69
C THR A 4 0.05 0.46 -15.24
N LEU A 5 1.02 1.36 -14.99
CA LEU A 5 1.54 1.57 -13.64
C LEU A 5 0.48 2.14 -12.69
N ASP A 6 -0.36 3.04 -13.18
CA ASP A 6 -1.51 3.60 -12.46
C ASP A 6 -2.51 2.51 -12.06
N GLU A 7 -2.89 1.62 -12.98
CA GLU A 7 -3.76 0.47 -12.66
C GLU A 7 -3.14 -0.43 -11.58
N VAL A 8 -1.83 -0.67 -11.64
CA VAL A 8 -1.11 -1.46 -10.63
C VAL A 8 -1.09 -0.76 -9.27
N VAL A 9 -0.85 0.55 -9.23
CA VAL A 9 -0.86 1.33 -7.99
C VAL A 9 -2.25 1.31 -7.35
N GLU A 10 -3.29 1.48 -8.15
CA GLU A 10 -4.67 1.39 -7.67
C GLU A 10 -5.02 -0.01 -7.13
N GLU A 11 -4.62 -1.07 -7.84
CA GLU A 11 -4.80 -2.45 -7.40
C GLU A 11 -4.08 -2.72 -6.08
N TYR A 12 -2.80 -2.33 -5.99
CA TYR A 12 -1.99 -2.49 -4.79
C TYR A 12 -2.60 -1.77 -3.59
N LEU A 13 -3.04 -0.52 -3.77
CA LEU A 13 -3.65 0.26 -2.69
C LEU A 13 -5.05 -0.26 -2.31
N ALA A 14 -5.84 -0.73 -3.26
CA ALA A 14 -7.12 -1.37 -2.97
C ALA A 14 -6.91 -2.61 -2.10
N LEU A 15 -5.96 -3.46 -2.46
CA LEU A 15 -5.62 -4.65 -1.70
C LEU A 15 -5.07 -4.32 -0.31
N GLN A 16 -4.18 -3.32 -0.21
CA GLN A 16 -3.68 -2.82 1.07
C GLN A 16 -4.83 -2.36 1.98
N ARG A 17 -5.78 -1.59 1.45
CA ARG A 17 -6.96 -1.12 2.20
C ARG A 17 -7.84 -2.28 2.67
N GLU A 18 -8.13 -3.25 1.80
CA GLU A 18 -8.95 -4.42 2.16
C GLU A 18 -8.29 -5.25 3.27
N LEU A 19 -6.98 -5.53 3.15
CA LEU A 19 -6.20 -6.26 4.16
C LEU A 19 -6.26 -5.55 5.52
N MET A 20 -5.98 -4.25 5.52
CA MET A 20 -5.97 -3.46 6.74
C MET A 20 -7.37 -3.32 7.36
N ALA A 21 -8.43 -3.22 6.55
CA ALA A 21 -9.80 -3.20 7.03
C ALA A 21 -10.17 -4.49 7.77
N ILE A 22 -9.75 -5.65 7.27
CA ILE A 22 -10.00 -6.94 7.93
C ILE A 22 -9.21 -7.05 9.23
N VAL A 23 -7.94 -6.62 9.24
CA VAL A 23 -7.14 -6.60 10.47
C VAL A 23 -7.78 -5.67 11.51
N ALA A 24 -8.26 -4.50 11.10
CA ALA A 24 -8.99 -3.56 11.98
C ALA A 24 -10.28 -4.14 12.55
N ALA A 25 -11.02 -4.91 11.76
CA ALA A 25 -12.21 -5.61 12.25
C ALA A 25 -11.87 -6.78 13.20
N THR A 26 -10.74 -7.45 12.96
CA THR A 26 -10.30 -8.62 13.76
C THR A 26 -9.67 -8.20 15.09
N TYR A 27 -8.92 -7.11 15.08
CA TYR A 27 -8.15 -6.59 16.22
C TYR A 27 -8.45 -5.10 16.48
N PRO A 28 -9.71 -4.74 16.78
CA PRO A 28 -10.15 -3.35 16.88
C PRO A 28 -9.53 -2.58 18.05
N ASN A 29 -9.02 -3.27 19.07
CA ASN A 29 -8.42 -2.64 20.25
C ASN A 29 -6.90 -2.52 20.12
N GLU A 30 -6.28 -3.48 19.46
CA GLU A 30 -4.83 -3.63 19.32
C GLU A 30 -4.27 -2.67 18.27
N LEU A 31 -5.10 -2.28 17.28
CA LEU A 31 -4.79 -1.26 16.27
C LEU A 31 -4.94 0.18 16.77
N ARG A 32 -5.38 0.40 18.03
CA ARG A 32 -5.44 1.75 18.64
C ARG A 32 -4.06 2.33 18.97
N SER A 33 -3.05 1.47 19.01
CA SER A 33 -1.66 1.82 19.27
C SER A 33 -0.85 1.68 18.00
N GLU A 34 -0.13 2.74 17.60
CA GLU A 34 0.83 2.72 16.48
C GLU A 34 1.92 1.65 16.64
N LEU A 35 2.09 1.12 17.87
CA LEU A 35 3.12 0.14 18.21
C LEU A 35 2.66 -1.32 18.04
N LEU A 36 1.37 -1.57 17.82
CA LEU A 36 0.80 -2.91 17.58
C LEU A 36 1.23 -3.98 18.63
N LEU A 37 1.50 -3.57 19.87
CA LEU A 37 2.14 -4.43 20.87
C LEU A 37 1.26 -5.62 21.27
N ASP A 38 -0.05 -5.39 21.33
CA ASP A 38 -1.04 -6.39 21.72
C ASP A 38 -1.50 -7.27 20.54
N MET A 39 -1.06 -6.95 19.32
CA MET A 39 -1.39 -7.72 18.12
C MET A 39 -0.50 -8.98 18.02
N PRO A 40 -1.08 -10.16 17.72
CA PRO A 40 -0.31 -11.38 17.49
C PRO A 40 0.79 -11.18 16.46
N LYS A 41 1.99 -11.73 16.72
CA LYS A 41 3.14 -11.58 15.81
C LYS A 41 2.89 -12.15 14.42
N ASN A 42 2.09 -13.20 14.32
CA ASN A 42 1.67 -13.78 13.04
C ASN A 42 0.19 -14.15 13.15
N GLY A 43 -0.48 -14.21 12.00
CA GLY A 43 -1.83 -14.73 11.88
C GLY A 43 -2.24 -14.83 10.42
N ARG A 44 -3.55 -14.91 10.18
CA ARG A 44 -4.10 -14.98 8.83
C ARG A 44 -5.40 -14.20 8.74
N VAL A 45 -5.65 -13.65 7.56
CA VAL A 45 -6.90 -12.99 7.17
C VAL A 45 -7.36 -13.53 5.83
N PHE A 46 -8.66 -13.37 5.53
CA PHE A 46 -9.25 -13.87 4.28
C PHE A 46 -9.81 -12.69 3.50
N ILE A 47 -9.35 -12.53 2.25
CA ILE A 47 -9.96 -11.62 1.28
C ILE A 47 -10.60 -12.48 0.21
N ARG A 48 -11.93 -12.41 0.11
CA ARG A 48 -12.71 -13.24 -0.81
C ARG A 48 -12.39 -14.72 -0.57
N GLU A 49 -11.81 -15.40 -1.56
CA GLU A 49 -11.40 -16.81 -1.48
C GLU A 49 -9.90 -16.99 -1.18
N ASP A 50 -9.13 -15.91 -1.10
CA ASP A 50 -7.69 -15.95 -0.88
C ASP A 50 -7.36 -15.85 0.62
N CYS A 51 -6.52 -16.77 1.10
CA CYS A 51 -5.91 -16.70 2.43
C CYS A 51 -4.61 -15.89 2.39
N TRP A 52 -4.50 -14.94 3.31
CA TRP A 52 -3.34 -14.08 3.48
C TRP A 52 -2.75 -14.28 4.87
N LEU A 53 -1.50 -14.77 4.91
CA LEU A 53 -0.72 -14.82 6.13
C LEU A 53 -0.17 -13.43 6.42
N TYR A 54 -0.29 -12.96 7.66
CA TYR A 54 0.36 -11.72 8.07
C TYR A 54 1.45 -12.00 9.10
N ARG A 55 2.49 -11.17 9.05
CA ARG A 55 3.54 -11.08 10.07
C ARG A 55 3.71 -9.61 10.47
N ARG A 56 3.64 -9.36 11.77
CA ARG A 56 4.00 -8.07 12.36
C ARG A 56 5.52 -7.90 12.36
N HIS A 57 5.98 -6.73 11.91
CA HIS A 57 7.37 -6.32 11.94
C HIS A 57 7.45 -4.84 12.34
N GLY A 58 8.26 -4.48 13.33
CA GLY A 58 8.27 -3.12 13.87
C GLY A 58 6.85 -2.62 14.20
N THR A 59 6.46 -1.53 13.53
CA THR A 59 5.14 -0.88 13.58
C THR A 59 4.25 -1.20 12.36
N GLY A 60 4.67 -2.15 11.52
CA GLY A 60 4.04 -2.53 10.28
C GLY A 60 3.56 -3.98 10.23
N LEU A 61 2.90 -4.32 9.11
CA LEU A 61 2.37 -5.64 8.80
C LEU A 61 2.76 -6.04 7.38
N LYS A 62 3.36 -7.21 7.26
CA LYS A 62 3.63 -7.83 5.97
C LYS A 62 2.64 -8.96 5.74
N PHE A 63 1.91 -8.88 4.65
CA PHE A 63 0.96 -9.88 4.19
C PHE A 63 1.56 -10.70 3.05
N THR A 64 1.25 -11.99 3.02
CA THR A 64 1.67 -12.91 1.97
C THR A 64 0.50 -13.82 1.62
N ARG A 65 0.10 -13.82 0.35
CA ARG A 65 -0.98 -14.65 -0.14
C ARG A 65 -0.52 -16.10 -0.28
N GLU A 66 -1.27 -17.05 0.27
CA GLU A 66 -0.83 -18.46 0.29
C GLU A 66 -0.76 -19.09 -1.11
N ARG A 67 -1.63 -18.67 -2.03
CA ARG A 67 -1.78 -19.35 -3.33
C ARG A 67 -0.60 -19.13 -4.30
N ASP A 68 0.00 -17.95 -4.27
CA ASP A 68 0.99 -17.50 -5.26
C ASP A 68 2.13 -16.68 -4.64
N GLY A 69 2.09 -16.43 -3.33
CA GLY A 69 3.16 -15.71 -2.64
C GLY A 69 3.13 -14.20 -2.82
N ALA A 70 2.07 -13.62 -3.42
CA ALA A 70 1.95 -12.17 -3.55
C ALA A 70 2.11 -11.46 -2.19
N VAL A 71 2.88 -10.38 -2.17
CA VAL A 71 3.27 -9.66 -0.96
C VAL A 71 2.67 -8.26 -0.94
N VAL A 72 2.02 -7.91 0.18
CA VAL A 72 1.67 -6.52 0.49
C VAL A 72 2.32 -6.17 1.81
N ASP A 73 3.27 -5.23 1.80
CA ASP A 73 3.97 -4.78 2.99
C ASP A 73 3.53 -3.37 3.39
N VAL A 74 2.95 -3.25 4.59
CA VAL A 74 2.49 -1.98 5.17
C VAL A 74 3.49 -1.58 6.24
N ALA A 75 4.42 -0.70 5.89
CA ALA A 75 5.61 -0.45 6.71
C ALA A 75 5.37 0.43 7.94
N VAL A 76 4.56 1.48 7.81
CA VAL A 76 4.28 2.44 8.89
C VAL A 76 2.86 2.94 8.78
N ASN A 77 2.31 3.37 9.92
CA ASN A 77 0.99 3.98 10.00
C ASN A 77 -0.10 3.09 9.40
N VAL A 78 -0.29 1.92 10.02
CA VAL A 78 -1.40 0.97 9.77
C VAL A 78 -2.78 1.64 9.71
N LEU A 79 -2.94 2.83 10.31
CA LEU A 79 -4.17 3.61 10.26
C LEU A 79 -4.38 4.36 8.93
N SER A 80 -3.35 4.44 8.09
CA SER A 80 -3.32 5.15 6.81
C SER A 80 -2.95 4.20 5.68
N ALA A 81 -3.82 3.22 5.41
CA ALA A 81 -3.66 2.21 4.34
C ALA A 81 -3.64 2.77 2.90
N GLN A 82 -3.55 4.09 2.73
CA GLN A 82 -3.41 4.78 1.44
C GLN A 82 -1.96 5.17 1.13
N VAL A 83 -1.06 5.04 2.11
CA VAL A 83 0.35 5.41 1.98
C VAL A 83 1.15 4.22 1.50
N PHE A 84 2.06 4.45 0.57
CA PHE A 84 3.02 3.46 0.10
C PHE A 84 4.32 4.13 -0.35
N ASP A 85 5.33 3.35 -0.68
CA ASP A 85 6.55 3.85 -1.34
C ASP A 85 7.07 2.86 -2.38
N ALA A 86 8.07 3.30 -3.13
CA ALA A 86 8.65 2.53 -4.23
C ALA A 86 9.15 1.15 -3.80
N HIS A 87 9.70 1.02 -2.58
CA HIS A 87 10.22 -0.25 -2.10
C HIS A 87 9.11 -1.29 -1.90
N ARG A 88 7.95 -0.88 -1.37
CA ARG A 88 6.86 -1.83 -1.09
C ARG A 88 6.07 -2.16 -2.34
N LEU A 89 5.93 -1.19 -3.26
CA LEU A 89 5.35 -1.44 -4.57
C LEU A 89 6.24 -2.36 -5.42
N SER A 90 7.56 -2.22 -5.38
CA SER A 90 8.45 -3.14 -6.11
C SER A 90 8.36 -4.57 -5.57
N GLN A 91 8.27 -4.76 -4.26
CA GLN A 91 8.04 -6.08 -3.65
C GLN A 91 6.72 -6.71 -4.10
N TYR A 92 5.66 -5.90 -4.22
CA TYR A 92 4.39 -6.38 -4.75
C TYR A 92 4.50 -6.77 -6.23
N LEU A 93 5.12 -5.92 -7.06
CA LEU A 93 5.34 -6.20 -8.48
C LEU A 93 6.13 -7.49 -8.72
N GLU A 94 7.20 -7.69 -7.97
CA GLU A 94 8.03 -8.89 -8.03
C GLU A 94 7.24 -10.12 -7.60
N SER A 95 6.52 -10.05 -6.49
CA SER A 95 5.81 -11.22 -5.93
C SER A 95 4.50 -11.56 -6.65
N ALA A 96 3.76 -10.57 -7.15
CA ALA A 96 2.46 -10.77 -7.78
C ALA A 96 2.55 -11.01 -9.30
N PHE A 97 3.53 -10.39 -9.96
CA PHE A 97 3.65 -10.42 -11.43
C PHE A 97 4.99 -10.98 -11.93
N ASN A 98 5.92 -11.37 -11.03
CA ASN A 98 7.27 -11.81 -11.38
C ASN A 98 8.01 -10.76 -12.22
N VAL A 99 7.81 -9.47 -11.88
CA VAL A 99 8.45 -8.32 -12.53
C VAL A 99 9.46 -7.72 -11.57
N GLU A 100 10.75 -7.91 -11.85
CA GLU A 100 11.82 -7.25 -11.11
C GLU A 100 11.91 -5.78 -11.55
N VAL A 101 11.74 -4.86 -10.60
CA VAL A 101 11.81 -3.42 -10.85
C VAL A 101 12.84 -2.79 -9.92
N PHE A 102 13.78 -2.05 -10.50
CA PHE A 102 14.71 -1.25 -9.71
C PHE A 102 13.97 -0.13 -8.99
N GLU A 103 14.08 -0.10 -7.67
CA GLU A 103 13.42 0.89 -6.80
C GLU A 103 13.62 2.32 -7.29
N ARG A 104 14.84 2.69 -7.72
CA ARG A 104 15.14 4.03 -8.26
C ARG A 104 14.35 4.37 -9.52
N ALA A 105 14.19 3.41 -10.43
CA ALA A 105 13.44 3.62 -11.66
C ALA A 105 11.95 3.77 -11.35
N LEU A 106 11.44 2.95 -10.43
CA LEU A 106 10.07 3.06 -9.95
C LEU A 106 9.82 4.39 -9.25
N THR A 107 10.75 4.86 -8.41
CA THR A 107 10.67 6.19 -7.78
C THR A 107 10.50 7.28 -8.84
N LEU A 108 11.30 7.29 -9.90
CA LEU A 108 11.18 8.31 -10.95
C LEU A 108 9.81 8.29 -11.64
N GLN A 109 9.23 7.10 -11.87
CA GLN A 109 7.90 6.96 -12.44
C GLN A 109 6.81 7.44 -11.47
N LEU A 110 6.94 7.16 -10.17
CA LEU A 110 6.02 7.65 -9.14
C LEU A 110 6.10 9.19 -9.01
N GLU A 111 7.30 9.77 -9.11
CA GLU A 111 7.49 11.24 -9.17
C GLU A 111 6.82 11.86 -10.41
N GLU A 112 6.91 11.19 -11.56
CA GLU A 112 6.18 11.61 -12.77
C GLU A 112 4.66 11.56 -12.56
N MET A 113 4.14 10.51 -11.91
CA MET A 113 2.73 10.42 -11.54
C MET A 113 2.30 11.52 -10.56
N VAL A 114 3.20 11.98 -9.67
CA VAL A 114 2.96 13.17 -8.83
C VAL A 114 2.89 14.43 -9.69
N ALA A 115 3.82 14.63 -10.62
CA ALA A 115 3.83 15.78 -11.51
C ALA A 115 2.58 15.87 -12.41
N LEU A 116 2.03 14.71 -12.78
CA LEU A 116 0.78 14.59 -13.55
C LEU A 116 -0.48 14.67 -12.68
N GLY A 117 -0.35 14.72 -11.36
CA GLY A 117 -1.48 14.89 -10.43
C GLY A 117 -2.22 13.60 -10.06
N TYR A 118 -1.72 12.42 -10.45
CA TYR A 118 -2.29 11.13 -10.04
C TYR A 118 -1.96 10.78 -8.59
N LEU A 119 -0.76 11.16 -8.15
CA LEU A 119 -0.27 10.93 -6.79
C LEU A 119 0.05 12.24 -6.08
N THR A 120 0.14 12.17 -4.77
CA THR A 120 0.71 13.24 -3.94
C THR A 120 1.75 12.67 -2.99
N HIS A 121 2.69 13.50 -2.55
CA HIS A 121 3.61 13.10 -1.49
C HIS A 121 2.90 13.00 -0.14
N SER A 122 3.07 11.86 0.52
CA SER A 122 2.60 11.68 1.88
C SER A 122 3.47 12.49 2.85
N LYS A 123 2.83 13.22 3.76
CA LYS A 123 3.50 13.80 4.94
C LYS A 123 3.67 12.78 6.07
N ARG A 124 3.11 11.57 5.91
CA ARG A 124 3.02 10.53 6.95
C ARG A 124 4.11 9.47 6.83
N ALA A 125 4.85 9.45 5.71
CA ALA A 125 5.99 8.55 5.50
C ALA A 125 7.09 9.27 4.70
N LEU A 126 8.35 9.01 5.07
CA LEU A 126 9.50 9.50 4.32
C LEU A 126 9.51 8.82 2.94
N HIS A 127 9.50 9.62 1.87
CA HIS A 127 9.34 9.15 0.48
C HIS A 127 8.01 8.43 0.18
N GLY A 128 6.98 8.68 1.00
CA GLY A 128 5.66 8.10 0.80
C GLY A 128 4.87 8.80 -0.31
N PHE A 129 4.02 8.03 -0.98
CA PHE A 129 3.04 8.47 -1.96
C PHE A 129 1.63 8.07 -1.50
N GLU A 130 0.64 8.85 -1.89
CA GLU A 130 -0.80 8.60 -1.70
C GLU A 130 -1.53 8.96 -3.01
N LEU A 131 -2.70 8.35 -3.27
CA LEU A 131 -3.55 8.78 -4.39
C LEU A 131 -3.97 10.24 -4.19
N SER A 132 -3.95 11.02 -5.28
CA SER A 132 -4.51 12.36 -5.28
C SER A 132 -6.02 12.29 -5.00
N ASP A 133 -6.54 13.15 -4.11
CA ASP A 133 -7.95 13.14 -3.69
C ASP A 133 -8.91 13.72 -4.73
N GLY A 134 -8.46 13.90 -5.98
CA GLY A 134 -9.29 14.32 -7.09
C GLY A 134 -9.82 15.76 -6.96
N ARG A 135 -9.26 16.58 -6.07
CA ARG A 135 -9.43 18.04 -6.21
C ARG A 135 -8.50 18.52 -7.32
N ILE A 136 -8.96 18.30 -8.56
CA ILE A 136 -8.61 19.23 -9.62
C ILE A 136 -9.26 20.54 -9.18
N ASP A 137 -8.43 21.49 -8.79
CA ASP A 137 -8.80 22.89 -8.64
C ASP A 137 -9.21 23.39 -10.02
N ASP A 138 -10.44 23.08 -10.42
CA ASP A 138 -11.08 23.66 -11.59
C ASP A 138 -11.51 25.10 -11.22
N GLU A 139 -10.56 25.92 -10.78
CA GLU A 139 -10.67 27.37 -10.84
C GLU A 139 -9.55 27.89 -11.73
N GLY A 140 -9.74 27.67 -13.03
CA GLY A 140 -9.41 28.69 -14.01
C GLY A 140 -10.08 30.01 -13.60
N LYS A 141 -9.35 30.87 -12.90
CA LYS A 141 -9.61 32.31 -12.89
C LYS A 141 -8.35 33.03 -13.31
N SER A 142 -8.31 33.35 -14.61
CA SER A 142 -7.77 34.63 -15.05
C SER A 142 -8.50 35.75 -14.31
N SER A 143 -7.75 36.55 -13.56
CA SER A 143 -7.85 38.02 -13.49
C SER A 143 -6.64 38.55 -12.73
#